data_AF-A0A1Q7UHR4-F1
#
_entry.id   AF-A0A1Q7UHR4-F1
#
_cell.length_a   1.000
_cell.length_b   1.000
_cell.length_c   1.000
_cell.angle_alpha   90.00
_cell.angle_beta   90.00
_cell.angle_gamma   90.00
#
_symmetry.space_group_name_H-M   'P 1'
#
loop_
_entity.id
_entity.type
_entity.pdbx_description
1 polymer ?
#
loop_
_entity_poly.entity_id
_entity_poly.type
_entity_poly.pdbx_seq_one_letter_code
_entity_poly.pdbx_strand_id
1 'polypeptide(L)'
;MTTERSFAVAAPDRPPRCLGIDLESIARFKLLAKPGGRAFFDRVYTSAEQASASDNPVLLALYFTAKEAVAKALGTGLGLNSAPAVSGKDIEIRWTPGEERPRVALWRGAAARAEYMHLSDVVVIWEHTARLACAIAVGTDSPVLLAWLVAALREALAAAVVGESRERGQRYAADPPVSGLDA
;
A
#
# COMPACT_ATOMS: atom_id res chain seq x y z
N MET A 1 -35.72 23.61 9.64
CA MET A 1 -35.66 22.35 8.86
C MET A 1 -34.35 22.35 8.11
N THR A 2 -33.36 21.60 8.60
CA THR A 2 -32.02 21.53 8.01
C THR A 2 -32.04 20.43 6.95
N THR A 3 -31.94 20.81 5.68
CA THR A 3 -31.97 19.88 4.55
C THR A 3 -30.63 19.14 4.50
N GLU A 4 -30.61 17.88 4.90
CA GLU A 4 -29.48 16.99 4.69
C GLU A 4 -29.27 16.80 3.19
N ARG A 5 -28.16 17.31 2.66
CA ARG A 5 -27.74 16.99 1.29
C ARG A 5 -27.06 15.62 1.33
N SER A 6 -27.82 14.57 1.09
CA SER A 6 -27.26 13.28 0.69
C SER A 6 -26.74 13.41 -0.74
N PHE A 7 -25.41 13.39 -0.89
CA PHE A 7 -24.80 13.14 -2.18
C PHE A 7 -25.05 11.67 -2.51
N ALA A 8 -26.17 11.37 -3.17
CA ALA A 8 -26.26 10.16 -3.96
C ALA A 8 -25.25 10.35 -5.10
N VAL A 9 -24.00 9.97 -4.86
CA VAL A 9 -23.07 9.66 -5.94
C VAL A 9 -23.82 8.62 -6.76
N ALA A 10 -24.21 8.97 -7.98
CA ALA A 10 -24.75 8.00 -8.92
C ALA A 10 -23.74 6.86 -8.93
N ALA A 11 -24.11 5.75 -8.29
CA ALA A 11 -23.22 4.61 -8.21
C ALA A 11 -22.90 4.27 -9.66
N PRO A 12 -21.62 4.14 -10.04
CA PRO A 12 -21.31 3.63 -11.36
C PRO A 12 -22.07 2.32 -11.55
N ASP A 13 -22.55 2.13 -12.76
CA ASP A 13 -23.33 0.97 -13.20
C ASP A 13 -22.76 -0.39 -12.75
N ARG A 14 -21.47 -0.44 -12.38
CA ARG A 14 -20.87 -1.51 -11.58
C ARG A 14 -20.00 -0.98 -10.42
N PRO A 15 -20.19 -1.47 -9.18
CA PRO A 15 -19.36 -1.10 -8.04
C PRO A 15 -17.96 -1.77 -8.12
N PRO A 16 -16.96 -1.24 -7.37
CA PRO A 16 -15.68 -1.94 -7.20
C PRO A 16 -15.94 -3.34 -6.66
N ARG A 17 -15.28 -4.34 -7.24
CA ARG A 17 -15.55 -5.75 -6.93
C ARG A 17 -14.85 -6.18 -5.65
N CYS A 18 -13.73 -5.57 -5.33
CA CYS A 18 -13.00 -5.84 -4.09
C CYS A 18 -12.08 -4.70 -3.66
N LEU A 19 -11.77 -4.69 -2.37
CA LEU A 19 -10.88 -3.75 -1.70
C LEU A 19 -9.95 -4.54 -0.78
N GLY A 20 -8.68 -4.14 -0.73
CA GLY A 20 -7.74 -4.59 0.28
C GLY A 20 -6.95 -3.42 0.85
N ILE A 21 -6.68 -3.45 2.15
CA ILE A 21 -5.86 -2.47 2.85
C ILE A 21 -4.82 -3.18 3.70
N ASP A 22 -3.61 -2.61 3.73
CA ASP A 22 -2.55 -3.09 4.60
C ASP A 22 -1.69 -1.95 5.14
N LEU A 23 -1.10 -2.16 6.31
CA LEU A 23 -0.19 -1.25 6.99
C LEU A 23 0.95 -2.04 7.60
N GLU A 24 2.18 -1.58 7.37
CA GLU A 24 3.38 -2.25 7.89
C GLU A 24 4.38 -1.28 8.50
N SER A 25 5.14 -1.78 9.48
CA SER A 25 6.17 -1.02 10.16
C SER A 25 7.44 -0.93 9.35
N ILE A 26 7.87 0.29 8.99
CA ILE A 26 9.16 0.53 8.34
C ILE A 26 10.32 0.03 9.21
N ALA A 27 10.19 0.09 10.54
CA ALA A 27 11.22 -0.41 11.45
C ALA A 27 11.47 -1.92 11.28
N ARG A 28 10.42 -2.69 10.99
CA ARG A 28 10.54 -4.13 10.69
C ARG A 28 11.39 -4.36 9.43
N PHE A 29 11.17 -3.57 8.38
CA PHE A 29 11.94 -3.67 7.14
C PHE A 29 13.38 -3.20 7.28
N LYS A 30 13.66 -2.21 8.14
CA LYS A 30 15.03 -1.84 8.52
C LYS A 30 15.77 -3.00 9.22
N LEU A 31 15.07 -3.79 10.03
CA LEU A 31 15.64 -4.98 10.66
C LEU A 31 15.85 -6.11 9.66
N LEU A 32 14.87 -6.34 8.77
CA LEU A 32 14.96 -7.36 7.71
C LEU A 32 16.01 -7.05 6.66
N ALA A 33 16.29 -5.78 6.36
CA ALA A 33 17.35 -5.37 5.44
C ALA A 33 18.76 -5.75 5.92
N LYS A 34 18.93 -6.12 7.20
CA LYS A 34 20.17 -6.71 7.71
C LYS A 34 20.37 -8.12 7.11
N PRO A 35 21.61 -8.66 7.08
CA PRO A 35 21.92 -9.91 6.38
C PRO A 35 20.98 -11.11 6.70
N GLY A 36 20.43 -11.18 7.91
CA GLY A 36 19.52 -12.24 8.33
C GLY A 36 18.14 -12.25 7.65
N GLY A 37 17.71 -11.18 6.96
CA GLY A 37 16.40 -11.13 6.31
C GLY A 37 16.39 -11.47 4.82
N ARG A 38 17.53 -11.83 4.22
CA ARG A 38 17.62 -12.09 2.77
C ARG A 38 16.67 -13.19 2.29
N ALA A 39 16.55 -14.27 3.05
CA ALA A 39 15.64 -15.38 2.73
C ALA A 39 14.15 -14.96 2.67
N PHE A 40 13.76 -13.94 3.44
CA PHE A 40 12.42 -13.38 3.37
C PHE A 40 12.21 -12.64 2.04
N PHE A 41 13.16 -11.77 1.66
CA PHE A 41 13.06 -11.01 0.41
C PHE A 41 13.08 -11.94 -0.82
N ASP A 42 13.96 -12.94 -0.83
CA ASP A 42 14.04 -13.91 -1.92
C ASP A 42 12.79 -14.78 -2.06
N ARG A 43 11.98 -14.90 -1.01
CA ARG A 43 10.73 -15.63 -1.05
C ARG A 43 9.56 -14.76 -1.52
N VAL A 44 9.50 -13.51 -1.09
CA VAL A 44 8.34 -12.64 -1.29
C VAL A 44 8.46 -11.75 -2.54
N TYR A 45 9.68 -11.40 -2.94
CA TYR A 45 9.94 -10.40 -3.98
C TYR A 45 10.51 -11.07 -5.22
N THR A 46 10.13 -10.54 -6.38
CA THR A 46 10.80 -10.81 -7.64
C THR A 46 12.19 -10.16 -7.66
N SER A 47 13.07 -10.63 -8.55
CA SER A 47 14.39 -10.02 -8.75
C SER A 47 14.28 -8.57 -9.21
N ALA A 48 13.28 -8.24 -10.04
CA ALA A 48 13.02 -6.89 -10.52
C ALA A 48 12.65 -5.93 -9.38
N GLU A 49 11.80 -6.37 -8.45
CA GLU A 49 11.44 -5.58 -7.27
C GLU A 49 12.63 -5.35 -6.34
N GLN A 50 13.44 -6.39 -6.08
CA GLN A 50 14.64 -6.23 -5.25
C GLN A 50 15.64 -5.25 -5.89
N ALA A 51 15.85 -5.36 -7.21
CA ALA A 51 16.72 -4.44 -7.94
C ALA A 51 16.19 -2.99 -7.91
N SER A 52 14.89 -2.81 -8.17
CA SER A 52 14.23 -1.51 -8.10
C SER A 52 14.31 -0.89 -6.70
N ALA A 53 14.14 -1.70 -5.66
CA ALA A 53 14.23 -1.24 -4.27
C ALA A 53 15.66 -0.84 -3.87
N SER A 54 16.69 -1.48 -4.44
CA SER A 54 18.10 -1.23 -4.11
C SER A 54 18.36 -1.23 -2.59
N ASP A 55 17.84 -2.24 -1.89
CA ASP A 55 17.88 -2.41 -0.43
C ASP A 55 17.28 -1.26 0.40
N ASN A 56 16.53 -0.34 -0.22
CA ASN A 56 15.84 0.73 0.50
C ASN A 56 14.71 0.15 1.36
N PRO A 57 14.81 0.22 2.71
CA PRO A 57 13.84 -0.42 3.60
C PRO A 57 12.44 0.20 3.53
N VAL A 58 12.32 1.48 3.14
CA VAL A 58 11.02 2.14 2.96
C VAL A 58 10.34 1.59 1.71
N LEU A 59 11.07 1.50 0.60
CA LEU A 59 10.52 1.00 -0.65
C LEU A 59 10.21 -0.51 -0.58
N LEU A 60 11.03 -1.29 0.13
CA LEU A 60 10.72 -2.68 0.45
C LEU A 60 9.44 -2.80 1.29
N ALA A 61 9.28 -1.97 2.33
CA ALA A 61 8.04 -1.95 3.11
C ALA A 61 6.83 -1.64 2.23
N LEU A 62 6.92 -0.59 1.40
CA LEU A 62 5.86 -0.19 0.47
C LEU A 62 5.49 -1.32 -0.51
N TYR A 63 6.47 -2.00 -1.12
CA TYR A 63 6.23 -3.15 -1.99
C TYR A 63 5.53 -4.30 -1.25
N PHE A 64 5.96 -4.61 -0.02
CA PHE A 64 5.30 -5.65 0.76
C PHE A 64 3.84 -5.29 1.10
N THR A 65 3.62 -4.08 1.62
CA THR A 65 2.28 -3.59 1.97
C THR A 65 1.36 -3.58 0.75
N ALA A 66 1.87 -3.18 -0.42
CA ALA A 66 1.14 -3.24 -1.68
C ALA A 66 0.76 -4.68 -2.06
N LYS A 67 1.68 -5.63 -1.95
CA LYS A 67 1.39 -7.06 -2.21
C LYS A 67 0.32 -7.59 -1.25
N GLU A 68 0.40 -7.28 0.04
CA GLU A 68 -0.60 -7.70 1.04
C GLU A 68 -1.98 -7.09 0.74
N ALA A 69 -2.02 -5.80 0.41
CA ALA A 69 -3.26 -5.13 0.03
C ALA A 69 -3.89 -5.81 -1.21
N VAL A 70 -3.11 -6.12 -2.24
CA VAL A 70 -3.61 -6.84 -3.43
C VAL A 70 -4.09 -8.25 -3.06
N ALA A 71 -3.33 -9.01 -2.27
CA ALA A 71 -3.70 -10.36 -1.89
C ALA A 71 -4.98 -10.40 -1.03
N LYS A 72 -5.20 -9.38 -0.20
CA LYS A 72 -6.46 -9.17 0.54
C LYS A 72 -7.62 -8.84 -0.40
N ALA A 73 -7.41 -7.95 -1.38
CA ALA A 73 -8.42 -7.64 -2.39
C ALA A 73 -8.83 -8.90 -3.19
N LEU A 74 -7.88 -9.78 -3.49
CA LEU A 74 -8.14 -11.07 -4.17
C LEU A 74 -8.77 -12.12 -3.25
N GLY A 75 -8.85 -11.87 -1.94
CA GLY A 75 -9.39 -12.79 -0.93
C GLY A 75 -8.53 -14.03 -0.68
N THR A 76 -7.22 -13.96 -0.94
CA THR A 76 -6.29 -15.09 -0.80
C THR A 76 -5.34 -14.95 0.38
N GLY A 77 -5.02 -13.70 0.76
CA GLY A 77 -3.88 -13.39 1.62
C GLY A 77 -2.53 -13.72 0.96
N LEU A 78 -1.41 -13.27 1.53
CA LEU A 78 -0.08 -13.73 1.14
C LEU A 78 0.27 -14.98 1.96
N GLY A 79 0.26 -16.16 1.32
CA GLY A 79 0.61 -17.39 2.03
C GLY A 79 2.09 -17.41 2.38
N LEU A 80 2.41 -17.14 3.65
CA LEU A 80 3.79 -17.15 4.12
C LEU A 80 4.22 -18.49 4.76
N ASN A 81 3.28 -19.36 5.16
CA ASN A 81 3.57 -20.50 6.04
C ASN A 81 2.97 -21.85 5.59
N SER A 82 2.37 -21.94 4.39
CA SER A 82 1.82 -23.18 3.80
C SER A 82 1.75 -23.01 2.27
N ALA A 83 1.56 -24.09 1.50
CA ALA A 83 1.39 -24.03 0.03
C ALA A 83 0.32 -22.98 -0.35
N PRO A 84 0.71 -21.77 -0.77
CA PRO A 84 -0.25 -20.68 -0.90
C PRO A 84 -1.10 -20.87 -2.14
N ALA A 85 -2.36 -20.45 -2.09
CA ALA A 85 -3.11 -20.19 -3.32
C ALA A 85 -2.45 -19.07 -4.15
N VAL A 86 -1.78 -18.12 -3.49
CA VAL A 86 -1.05 -16.99 -4.09
C VAL A 86 0.27 -16.76 -3.36
N SER A 87 1.39 -16.87 -4.07
CA SER A 87 2.73 -16.51 -3.57
C SER A 87 2.96 -15.00 -3.61
N GLY A 88 3.86 -14.49 -2.76
CA GLY A 88 4.29 -13.08 -2.85
C GLY A 88 4.86 -12.70 -4.22
N LYS A 89 5.46 -13.65 -4.94
CA LYS A 89 5.97 -13.45 -6.31
C LYS A 89 4.91 -13.51 -7.40
N ASP A 90 3.70 -13.92 -7.06
CA ASP A 90 2.57 -13.93 -7.98
C ASP A 90 1.94 -12.54 -8.10
N ILE A 91 2.31 -11.61 -7.22
CA ILE A 91 1.93 -10.20 -7.28
C ILE A 91 3.22 -9.40 -7.42
N GLU A 92 3.47 -8.79 -8.57
CA GLU A 92 4.65 -7.95 -8.81
C GLU A 92 4.26 -6.48 -8.81
N ILE A 93 4.92 -5.69 -7.98
CA ILE A 93 4.74 -4.24 -7.90
C ILE A 93 5.86 -3.59 -8.70
N ARG A 94 5.48 -2.79 -9.70
CA ARG A 94 6.42 -2.08 -10.58
C ARG A 94 6.29 -0.59 -10.35
N TRP A 95 7.39 0.03 -10.00
CA TRP A 95 7.44 1.48 -9.82
C TRP A 95 8.79 2.04 -10.23
N THR A 96 8.75 3.23 -10.83
CA THR A 96 9.94 4.04 -11.09
C THR A 96 9.78 5.45 -10.52
N PRO A 97 10.85 6.11 -10.06
CA PRO A 97 10.79 7.47 -9.56
C PRO A 97 10.14 8.43 -10.58
N GLY A 98 9.14 9.18 -10.13
CA GLY A 98 8.37 10.10 -10.97
C GLY A 98 7.04 9.54 -11.48
N GLU A 99 6.80 8.23 -11.35
CA GLU A 99 5.47 7.67 -11.61
C GLU A 99 4.49 8.04 -10.50
N GLU A 100 3.27 8.42 -10.92
CA GLU A 100 2.21 8.83 -9.98
C GLU A 100 1.76 7.73 -9.03
N ARG A 101 1.85 6.47 -9.45
CA ARG A 101 1.47 5.28 -8.68
C ARG A 101 2.19 4.04 -9.18
N PRO A 102 2.40 3.03 -8.32
CA PRO A 102 2.90 1.74 -8.78
C PRO A 102 1.90 1.03 -9.69
N ARG A 103 2.40 0.22 -10.60
CA ARG A 103 1.62 -0.75 -11.40
C ARG A 103 1.67 -2.13 -10.74
N VAL A 104 0.59 -2.88 -10.89
CA VAL A 104 0.49 -4.27 -10.41
C VAL A 104 0.54 -5.19 -11.63
N ALA A 105 1.39 -6.21 -11.59
CA ALA A 105 1.34 -7.34 -12.51
C ALA A 105 0.99 -8.61 -11.71
N LEU A 106 -0.04 -9.33 -12.15
CA LEU A 106 -0.50 -10.56 -11.53
C LEU A 106 -0.03 -11.77 -12.34
N TRP A 107 0.41 -12.80 -11.64
CA TRP A 107 0.95 -14.03 -12.22
C TRP A 107 0.33 -15.25 -11.55
N ARG A 108 0.39 -16.41 -12.23
CA ARG A 108 0.03 -17.73 -11.68
C ARG A 108 -1.26 -17.69 -10.86
N GLY A 109 -1.20 -18.01 -9.55
CA GLY A 109 -2.36 -18.07 -8.67
C GLY A 109 -3.08 -16.73 -8.51
N ALA A 110 -2.35 -15.61 -8.52
CA ALA A 110 -2.96 -14.28 -8.42
C ALA A 110 -3.72 -13.92 -9.70
N ALA A 111 -3.16 -14.24 -10.87
CA ALA A 111 -3.81 -14.04 -12.16
C ALA A 111 -5.08 -14.89 -12.28
N ALA A 112 -4.98 -16.19 -11.98
CA ALA A 112 -6.13 -17.11 -11.99
C ALA A 112 -7.24 -16.63 -11.03
N ARG A 113 -6.88 -16.07 -9.87
CA ARG A 113 -7.85 -15.52 -8.94
C ARG A 113 -8.53 -14.26 -9.45
N ALA A 114 -7.77 -13.34 -10.06
CA ALA A 114 -8.33 -12.13 -10.66
C ALA A 114 -9.29 -12.46 -11.82
N GLU A 115 -8.94 -13.44 -12.66
CA GLU A 115 -9.81 -13.96 -13.73
C GLU A 115 -11.10 -14.57 -13.18
N TYR A 116 -11.02 -15.41 -12.15
CA TYR A 116 -12.19 -15.98 -11.47
C TYR A 116 -13.12 -14.89 -10.90
N MET A 117 -12.55 -13.78 -10.43
CA MET A 117 -13.29 -12.64 -9.89
C MET A 117 -13.79 -11.68 -10.98
N HIS A 118 -13.50 -11.96 -12.26
CA HIS A 118 -13.81 -11.13 -13.41
C HIS A 118 -13.26 -9.69 -13.29
N LEU A 119 -12.07 -9.55 -12.70
CA LEU A 119 -11.40 -8.26 -12.60
C LEU A 119 -10.76 -7.92 -13.96
N SER A 120 -10.96 -6.69 -14.42
CA SER A 120 -10.26 -6.16 -15.59
C SER A 120 -8.96 -5.46 -15.21
N ASP A 121 -8.89 -4.89 -14.00
CA ASP A 121 -7.69 -4.26 -13.47
C ASP A 121 -7.65 -4.31 -11.93
N VAL A 122 -6.43 -4.21 -11.38
CA VAL A 122 -6.16 -4.01 -9.95
C VAL A 122 -5.19 -2.85 -9.78
N VAL A 123 -5.63 -1.81 -9.08
CA VAL A 123 -4.83 -0.63 -8.82
C VAL A 123 -4.42 -0.56 -7.36
N VAL A 124 -3.15 -0.21 -7.15
CA VAL A 124 -2.61 0.10 -5.83
C VAL A 124 -2.30 1.58 -5.73
N ILE A 125 -2.62 2.12 -4.56
CA ILE A 125 -2.15 3.41 -4.07
C ILE A 125 -1.41 3.11 -2.78
N TRP A 126 -0.32 3.83 -2.54
CA TRP A 126 0.45 3.70 -1.33
C TRP A 126 0.84 5.07 -0.80
N GLU A 127 1.20 5.12 0.47
CA GLU A 127 1.90 6.24 1.08
C GLU A 127 2.78 5.72 2.21
N HIS A 128 3.65 6.59 2.72
CA HIS A 128 4.40 6.26 3.92
C HIS A 128 4.63 7.47 4.82
N THR A 129 4.85 7.18 6.10
CA THR A 129 5.40 8.12 7.07
C THR A 129 6.85 7.73 7.38
N ALA A 130 7.44 8.29 8.43
CA ALA A 130 8.73 7.83 8.94
C ALA A 130 8.65 6.43 9.60
N ARG A 131 7.44 5.96 9.95
CA ARG A 131 7.22 4.75 10.76
C ARG A 131 6.41 3.67 10.05
N LEU A 132 5.47 4.06 9.20
CA LEU A 132 4.51 3.16 8.58
C LEU A 132 4.55 3.29 7.06
N ALA A 133 4.41 2.17 6.38
CA ALA A 133 3.96 2.09 5.00
C ALA A 133 2.48 1.70 5.01
N CYS A 134 1.68 2.27 4.13
CA CYS A 134 0.28 1.91 3.93
C CYS A 134 -0.01 1.72 2.45
N ALA A 135 -0.90 0.79 2.14
CA ALA A 135 -1.37 0.57 0.77
C ALA A 135 -2.85 0.21 0.74
N ILE A 136 -3.51 0.68 -0.31
CA ILE A 136 -4.88 0.33 -0.66
C ILE A 136 -4.88 -0.25 -2.07
N ALA A 137 -5.47 -1.43 -2.22
CA ALA A 137 -5.69 -2.10 -3.49
C ALA A 137 -7.18 -2.13 -3.82
N VAL A 138 -7.51 -1.85 -5.08
CA VAL A 138 -8.88 -1.82 -5.59
C VAL A 138 -8.93 -2.67 -6.85
N GLY A 139 -9.78 -3.70 -6.84
CA GLY A 139 -10.08 -4.50 -8.03
C GLY A 139 -11.41 -4.09 -8.65
N THR A 140 -11.44 -3.95 -9.97
CA THR A 140 -12.64 -3.53 -10.70
C THR A 140 -12.71 -4.18 -12.08
N ASP A 141 -13.92 -4.29 -12.61
CA ASP A 141 -14.20 -4.55 -14.03
C ASP A 141 -14.52 -3.29 -14.83
N SER A 142 -14.46 -2.12 -14.18
CA SER A 142 -14.73 -0.80 -14.77
C SER A 142 -13.56 0.17 -14.57
N PRO A 143 -12.85 0.56 -15.64
CA PRO A 143 -11.71 1.47 -15.56
C PRO A 143 -12.10 2.92 -15.20
N VAL A 144 -13.36 3.32 -15.40
CA VAL A 144 -13.85 4.69 -15.14
C VAL A 144 -13.98 4.96 -13.64
N LEU A 145 -14.57 4.02 -12.88
CA LEU A 145 -14.65 4.09 -11.41
C LEU A 145 -13.24 4.20 -10.79
N LEU A 146 -12.28 3.47 -11.38
CA LEU A 146 -10.94 3.34 -10.86
C LEU A 146 -10.19 4.68 -10.81
N ALA A 147 -10.28 5.47 -11.88
CA ALA A 147 -9.61 6.76 -11.96
C ALA A 147 -10.10 7.74 -10.88
N TRP A 148 -11.41 7.84 -10.67
CA TRP A 148 -12.00 8.72 -9.66
C TRP A 148 -11.63 8.29 -8.24
N LEU A 149 -11.79 6.99 -7.94
CA LEU A 149 -11.51 6.46 -6.61
C LEU A 149 -10.03 6.59 -6.25
N VAL A 150 -9.15 6.42 -7.25
CA VAL A 150 -7.71 6.60 -7.07
C VAL A 150 -7.35 8.04 -6.74
N ALA A 151 -7.93 9.02 -7.45
CA ALA A 151 -7.71 10.43 -7.14
C ALA A 151 -8.16 10.78 -5.71
N ALA A 152 -9.38 10.40 -5.33
CA ALA A 152 -9.94 10.69 -4.02
C ALA A 152 -9.16 10.03 -2.86
N LEU A 153 -8.77 8.75 -3.02
CA LEU A 153 -8.00 8.04 -1.99
C LEU A 153 -6.60 8.61 -1.83
N ARG A 154 -5.95 9.06 -2.91
CA ARG A 154 -4.64 9.72 -2.82
C ARG A 154 -4.71 11.01 -2.02
N GLU A 155 -5.68 11.87 -2.29
CA GLU A 155 -5.86 13.12 -1.54
C GLU A 155 -6.10 12.84 -0.05
N ALA A 156 -6.97 11.88 0.28
CA ALA A 156 -7.26 11.50 1.65
C ALA A 156 -6.02 10.93 2.37
N LEU A 157 -5.26 10.07 1.69
CA LEU A 157 -4.08 9.43 2.26
C LEU A 157 -2.94 10.44 2.49
N ALA A 158 -2.71 11.33 1.52
CA ALA A 158 -1.76 12.43 1.67
C ALA A 158 -2.13 13.37 2.82
N ALA A 159 -3.42 13.71 2.97
CA ALA A 159 -3.90 14.54 4.07
C ALA A 159 -3.67 13.90 5.44
N ALA A 160 -3.89 12.58 5.57
CA ALA A 160 -3.65 11.85 6.80
C ALA A 160 -2.16 11.84 7.20
N VAL A 161 -1.26 11.67 6.21
CA VAL A 161 0.19 11.70 6.44
C VAL A 161 0.68 13.10 6.85
N VAL A 162 0.19 14.15 6.18
CA VAL A 162 0.55 15.55 6.50
C VAL A 162 0.00 15.98 7.86
N GLY A 163 -1.17 15.48 8.25
CA GLY A 163 -1.77 15.71 9.58
C GLY A 163 -0.85 15.26 10.72
N GLU A 164 -0.26 14.07 10.63
CA GLU A 164 0.73 13.58 11.61
C GLU A 164 1.99 14.45 11.68
N SER A 165 2.42 15.07 10.58
CA SER A 165 3.56 15.99 10.56
C SER A 165 3.21 17.32 11.24
N ARG A 166 1.98 17.83 11.09
CA ARG A 166 1.52 19.10 11.67
C ARG A 166 1.23 19.01 13.17
N GLU A 167 0.54 17.98 13.64
CA GLU A 167 0.30 17.78 15.08
C GLU A 167 1.61 17.64 15.87
N ARG A 168 2.63 17.07 15.23
CA ARG A 168 3.96 16.92 15.82
C ARG A 168 4.71 18.26 15.93
N GLY A 169 4.60 19.13 14.93
CA GLY A 169 5.14 20.50 15.00
C GLY A 169 4.51 21.34 16.11
N GLN A 170 3.23 21.09 16.43
CA GLN A 170 2.54 21.77 17.53
C GLN A 170 2.90 21.21 18.91
N ARG A 171 3.13 19.88 19.05
CA ARG A 171 3.59 19.30 20.33
C ARG A 171 4.99 19.76 20.73
N TYR A 172 5.90 19.96 19.76
CA TYR A 172 7.24 20.50 20.04
C TYR A 172 7.30 22.02 20.22
N ALA A 173 6.25 22.76 19.84
CA ALA A 173 6.13 24.20 20.10
C ALA A 173 5.60 24.52 21.52
N ALA A 174 5.13 23.50 22.25
CA ALA A 174 4.55 23.65 23.59
C ALA A 174 5.50 23.24 24.72
N ASP A 175 6.64 22.60 24.41
CA ASP A 175 7.67 22.31 25.41
C ASP A 175 8.63 23.51 25.52
N PRO A 176 8.76 24.15 26.70
CA PRO A 176 9.75 25.19 26.89
C PRO A 176 11.16 24.60 26.73
N PRO A 177 12.14 25.40 26.27
CA PRO A 177 13.51 24.92 26.12
C PRO A 177 14.00 24.44 27.49
N VAL A 178 14.52 23.21 27.54
CA VAL A 178 15.19 22.68 28.72
C VAL A 178 16.47 23.50 28.92
N SER A 179 16.40 24.49 29.79
CA SER A 179 17.52 25.30 30.21
C SER A 179 18.37 24.52 31.21
N GLY A 180 19.61 24.20 30.82
CA GLY A 180 20.75 24.03 31.72
C GLY A 180 20.83 22.70 32.48
N LEU A 181 21.98 22.03 32.33
CA LEU A 181 23.01 22.03 33.37
C LEU A 181 24.26 21.36 32.82
N ASP A 182 25.22 22.21 32.44
CA ASP A 182 26.65 21.89 32.53
C ASP A 182 27.03 21.79 34.01
N ALA A 183 27.64 20.67 34.40
CA ALA A 183 28.69 20.53 35.44
C ALA A 183 29.21 19.07 35.43
#